data_AF-A0A517R5N6-F1
#
_entry.id   AF-A0A517R5N6-F1
#
_cell.length_a   1.000
_cell.length_b   1.000
_cell.length_c   1.000
_cell.angle_alpha   90.00
_cell.angle_beta   90.00
_cell.angle_gamma   90.00
#
_symmetry.space_group_name_H-M   'P 1'
#
loop_
_entity.id
_entity.type
_entity.pdbx_description
1 polymer ?
#
loop_
_entity_poly.entity_id
_entity_poly.type
_entity_poly.pdbx_seq_one_letter_code
_entity_poly.pdbx_strand_id
1 'polypeptide(L)'
;MAKSKDMTVAELEELLEDRRSAVTDLEEKRAKLLEELSAVDQEIADLAGGKKKSPGRPKKSKAATSTPKKKKSVKKKKSSGGRRARNTKSLKDYILDILAKNKKGLDLNEMMDAVQKEGYKSKSADFKTVLYQTLYHLKRGGEIDRNDKTGAYVLK
;
A
#
# COMPACT_ATOMS: atom_id res chain seq x y z
N MET A 1 30.83 -16.14 2.03
CA MET A 1 31.42 -15.30 3.09
C MET A 1 32.54 -16.10 3.76
N ALA A 2 33.79 -15.95 3.32
CA ALA A 2 34.94 -16.64 3.90
C ALA A 2 36.26 -15.93 3.53
N LYS A 3 36.30 -14.60 3.60
CA LYS A 3 37.52 -13.80 3.35
C LYS A 3 38.09 -13.14 4.60
N SER A 4 37.38 -13.16 5.74
CA SER A 4 37.75 -12.42 6.94
C SER A 4 38.77 -13.13 7.84
N LYS A 5 39.06 -14.41 7.63
CA LYS A 5 39.99 -15.19 8.47
C LYS A 5 41.45 -15.07 8.04
N ASP A 6 41.71 -14.64 6.80
CA ASP A 6 43.05 -14.57 6.20
C ASP A 6 43.52 -13.12 5.95
N MET A 7 42.72 -12.12 6.32
CA MET A 7 43.06 -10.70 6.18
C MET A 7 43.92 -10.22 7.35
N THR A 8 44.88 -9.35 7.07
CA THR A 8 45.70 -8.72 8.10
C THR A 8 44.89 -7.71 8.92
N VAL A 9 45.36 -7.37 10.12
CA VAL A 9 44.67 -6.39 10.99
C VAL A 9 44.49 -5.05 10.28
N ALA A 10 45.50 -4.59 9.54
CA ALA A 10 45.45 -3.34 8.77
C ALA A 10 44.37 -3.38 7.67
N GLU A 11 44.27 -4.49 6.92
CA GLU A 11 43.24 -4.67 5.89
C GLU A 11 41.83 -4.74 6.49
N LEU A 12 41.69 -5.28 7.70
CA LEU A 12 40.41 -5.28 8.42
C LEU A 12 40.01 -3.88 8.89
N GLU A 13 40.96 -3.06 9.32
CA GLU A 13 40.72 -1.66 9.71
C GLU A 13 40.27 -0.83 8.50
N GLU A 14 40.96 -0.93 7.36
CA GLU A 14 40.58 -0.27 6.11
C GLU A 14 39.16 -0.66 5.66
N LEU A 15 38.85 -1.96 5.67
CA LEU A 15 37.53 -2.46 5.30
C LEU A 15 36.43 -2.00 6.27
N LEU A 16 36.75 -1.79 7.55
CA LEU A 16 35.81 -1.23 8.52
C LEU A 16 35.59 0.27 8.29
N GLU A 17 36.63 1.01 7.92
CA GLU A 17 36.51 2.43 7.55
C GLU A 17 35.66 2.60 6.29
N ASP A 18 35.90 1.80 5.24
CA ASP A 18 35.09 1.77 4.02
C ASP A 18 33.62 1.48 4.29
N ARG A 19 33.34 0.53 5.19
CA ARG A 19 31.95 0.22 5.57
C ARG A 19 31.31 1.35 6.36
N ARG A 20 32.08 2.02 7.22
CA ARG A 20 31.57 3.17 7.99
C ARG A 20 31.25 4.34 7.08
N SER A 21 32.14 4.68 6.14
CA SER A 21 31.90 5.75 5.16
C SER A 21 30.71 5.43 4.24
N ALA A 22 30.58 4.17 3.79
CA ALA A 22 29.41 3.76 3.02
C ALA A 22 28.10 3.87 3.80
N VAL A 23 28.11 3.59 5.11
CA VAL A 23 26.93 3.76 5.98
C VAL A 23 26.59 5.24 6.13
N THR A 24 27.57 6.12 6.36
CA THR A 24 27.31 7.57 6.46
C THR A 24 26.72 8.13 5.17
N ASP A 25 27.24 7.71 4.00
CA ASP A 25 26.70 8.13 2.71
C ASP A 25 25.24 7.70 2.50
N LEU A 26 24.91 6.48 2.95
CA LEU A 26 23.53 5.96 2.88
C LEU A 26 22.60 6.70 3.84
N GLU A 27 23.07 7.08 5.03
CA GLU A 27 22.32 7.89 5.98
C GLU A 27 22.02 9.28 5.44
N GLU A 28 23.00 9.94 4.78
CA GLU A 28 22.78 11.21 4.11
C GLU A 28 21.77 11.11 2.97
N LYS A 29 21.88 10.07 2.13
CA LYS A 29 20.91 9.81 1.06
C LYS A 29 19.51 9.57 1.62
N ARG A 30 19.41 8.83 2.73
CA ARG A 30 18.14 8.61 3.43
C ARG A 30 17.56 9.92 3.94
N ALA A 31 18.36 10.81 4.50
CA ALA A 31 17.91 12.12 4.97
C ALA A 31 17.37 12.98 3.82
N LYS A 32 18.10 13.07 2.70
CA LYS A 32 17.67 13.81 1.50
C LYS A 32 16.35 13.29 0.93
N LEU A 33 16.22 11.97 0.79
CA LEU A 33 14.97 11.36 0.31
C LEU A 33 13.79 11.58 1.26
N LEU A 34 14.01 11.65 2.58
CA LEU A 34 12.96 11.98 3.54
C LEU A 34 12.51 13.44 3.40
N GLU A 35 13.43 14.37 3.14
CA GLU A 35 13.08 15.76 2.85
C GLU A 35 12.26 15.87 1.56
N GLU A 36 12.69 15.21 0.48
CA GLU A 36 11.95 15.16 -0.78
C GLU A 36 10.56 14.56 -0.63
N LEU A 37 10.43 13.43 0.09
CA LEU A 37 9.14 12.83 0.41
C LEU A 37 8.25 13.79 1.20
N SER A 38 8.82 14.53 2.16
CA SER A 38 8.06 15.50 2.96
C SER A 38 7.55 16.68 2.12
N ALA A 39 8.30 17.10 1.10
CA ALA A 39 7.88 18.13 0.15
C ALA A 39 6.74 17.63 -0.74
N VAL A 40 6.87 16.41 -1.29
CA VAL A 40 5.81 15.77 -2.08
C VAL A 40 4.54 15.57 -1.25
N ASP A 41 4.65 15.16 0.02
CA ASP A 41 3.52 15.04 0.92
C ASP A 41 2.81 16.38 1.18
N GLN A 42 3.55 17.49 1.23
CA GLN A 42 2.98 18.84 1.33
C GLN A 42 2.22 19.22 0.05
N GLU A 43 2.80 18.98 -1.13
CA GLU A 43 2.12 19.22 -2.41
C GLU A 43 0.85 18.38 -2.53
N ILE A 44 0.89 17.11 -2.13
CA ILE A 44 -0.30 16.24 -2.07
C ILE A 44 -1.33 16.82 -1.12
N ALA A 45 -0.94 17.30 0.06
CA ALA A 45 -1.86 17.89 1.03
C ALA A 45 -2.54 19.17 0.50
N ASP A 46 -1.78 20.02 -0.19
CA ASP A 46 -2.29 21.25 -0.81
C ASP A 46 -3.27 20.95 -1.95
N LEU A 47 -2.94 19.99 -2.82
CA LEU A 47 -3.81 19.57 -3.92
C LEU A 47 -5.04 18.79 -3.44
N ALA A 48 -4.90 17.97 -2.40
CA ALA A 48 -5.99 17.17 -1.84
C ALA A 48 -6.97 17.98 -0.95
N GLY A 49 -6.79 19.30 -0.84
CA GLY A 49 -7.67 20.16 -0.03
C GLY A 49 -7.53 19.92 1.47
N GLY A 50 -6.35 19.45 1.90
CA GLY A 50 -6.01 19.11 3.28
C GLY A 50 -5.84 20.32 4.17
N LYS A 51 -6.96 20.98 4.53
CA LYS A 51 -7.16 21.86 5.69
C LYS A 51 -5.90 22.58 6.21
N LYS A 52 -5.70 23.82 5.77
CA LYS A 52 -5.13 24.88 6.61
C LYS A 52 -5.70 24.73 8.03
N LYS A 53 -4.86 24.45 9.02
CA LYS A 53 -5.23 24.59 10.43
C LYS A 53 -5.63 26.04 10.62
N SER A 54 -6.93 26.34 10.69
CA SER A 54 -7.41 27.68 11.01
C SER A 54 -6.89 28.05 12.42
N PRO A 55 -6.06 29.10 12.56
CA PRO A 55 -5.74 29.65 13.87
C PRO A 55 -6.93 30.49 14.31
N GLY A 56 -7.88 29.89 15.03
CA GLY A 56 -9.05 30.66 15.42
C GLY A 56 -10.17 29.85 16.02
N ARG A 57 -10.03 29.45 17.29
CA ARG A 57 -11.19 29.38 18.17
C ARG A 57 -10.78 29.67 19.62
N PRO A 58 -11.13 30.83 20.19
CA PRO A 58 -10.86 31.12 21.59
C PRO A 58 -11.60 30.12 22.47
N LYS A 59 -10.89 29.60 23.48
CA LYS A 59 -11.44 28.73 24.53
C LYS A 59 -12.49 29.52 25.32
N LYS A 60 -13.76 29.20 25.11
CA LYS A 60 -14.85 29.70 25.95
C LYS A 60 -14.78 28.97 27.29
N SER A 61 -14.28 29.66 28.30
CA SER A 61 -14.41 29.30 29.71
C SER A 61 -15.89 29.13 30.07
N LYS A 62 -16.26 28.03 30.72
CA LYS A 62 -17.38 27.98 31.66
C LYS A 62 -17.12 26.95 32.75
N ALA A 63 -16.82 27.51 33.93
CA ALA A 63 -17.34 27.19 35.24
C ALA A 63 -17.62 25.74 35.61
N ALA A 64 -17.04 25.37 36.76
CA ALA A 64 -17.40 24.23 37.58
C ALA A 64 -18.91 24.19 37.87
N THR A 65 -19.53 23.04 37.59
CA THR A 65 -20.66 22.57 38.39
C THR A 65 -20.63 21.04 38.35
N SER A 66 -20.53 20.49 39.55
CA SER A 66 -20.54 19.08 39.92
C SER A 66 -21.83 18.38 39.49
N THR A 67 -21.70 17.19 38.90
CA THR A 67 -22.68 16.08 39.04
C THR A 67 -22.14 14.83 38.32
N PRO A 68 -22.02 13.66 38.99
CA PRO A 68 -21.60 12.43 38.34
C PRO A 68 -22.81 11.76 37.67
N LYS A 69 -23.13 12.15 36.43
CA LYS A 69 -24.16 11.46 35.64
C LYS A 69 -23.53 10.31 34.84
N LYS A 70 -23.91 9.09 35.24
CA LYS A 70 -23.78 7.79 34.56
C LYS A 70 -23.38 7.88 33.08
N LYS A 71 -22.21 7.32 32.76
CA LYS A 71 -21.76 7.04 31.38
C LYS A 71 -22.82 6.18 30.66
N LYS A 72 -23.73 6.81 29.93
CA LYS A 72 -24.47 6.13 28.86
C LYS A 72 -23.43 5.77 27.80
N SER A 73 -23.11 4.48 27.69
CA SER A 73 -22.35 3.93 26.59
C SER A 73 -23.00 4.39 25.28
N VAL A 74 -22.38 5.38 24.62
CA VAL A 74 -22.76 5.78 23.27
C VAL A 74 -22.51 4.56 22.40
N LYS A 75 -23.56 3.81 22.08
CA LYS A 75 -23.55 2.80 21.00
C LYS A 75 -23.04 3.56 19.78
N LYS A 76 -21.76 3.37 19.42
CA LYS A 76 -21.22 3.80 18.13
C LYS A 76 -22.22 3.30 17.09
N LYS A 77 -22.95 4.21 16.44
CA LYS A 77 -23.69 3.87 15.22
C LYS A 77 -22.64 3.26 14.31
N LYS A 78 -22.74 1.94 14.07
CA LYS A 78 -21.94 1.29 13.02
C LYS A 78 -22.23 2.11 11.77
N SER A 79 -21.23 2.84 11.30
CA SER A 79 -21.33 3.49 10.00
C SER A 79 -21.72 2.39 9.03
N SER A 80 -22.87 2.54 8.40
CA SER A 80 -23.26 1.72 7.28
C SER A 80 -22.30 2.09 6.15
N GLY A 81 -21.07 1.57 6.21
CA GLY A 81 -20.16 1.57 5.08
C GLY A 81 -20.96 1.05 3.89
N GLY A 82 -21.01 1.85 2.83
CA GLY A 82 -21.88 1.62 1.69
C GLY A 82 -21.90 0.14 1.32
N ARG A 83 -23.10 -0.44 1.23
CA ARG A 83 -23.26 -1.85 0.88
C ARG A 83 -22.53 -2.09 -0.45
N ARG A 84 -21.45 -2.87 -0.41
CA ARG A 84 -20.68 -3.25 -1.60
C ARG A 84 -21.61 -3.97 -2.58
N ALA A 85 -21.29 -3.90 -3.88
CA ALA A 85 -22.00 -4.67 -4.89
C ALA A 85 -21.97 -6.16 -4.53
N ARG A 86 -23.12 -6.82 -4.61
CA ARG A 86 -23.24 -8.26 -4.34
C ARG A 86 -22.94 -9.00 -5.64
N ASN A 87 -21.69 -9.44 -5.79
CA ASN A 87 -21.29 -10.33 -6.88
C ASN A 87 -21.51 -11.79 -6.47
N THR A 88 -21.71 -12.67 -7.44
CA THR A 88 -21.98 -14.10 -7.24
C THR A 88 -20.76 -14.87 -6.73
N LYS A 89 -19.57 -14.53 -7.26
CA LYS A 89 -18.28 -15.07 -6.80
C LYS A 89 -17.35 -13.94 -6.34
N SER A 90 -16.27 -14.32 -5.64
CA SER A 90 -15.23 -13.37 -5.27
C SER A 90 -14.40 -12.95 -6.49
N LEU A 91 -13.78 -11.77 -6.44
CA LEU A 91 -12.91 -11.29 -7.52
C LEU A 91 -11.77 -12.27 -7.83
N LYS A 92 -11.26 -12.93 -6.78
CA LYS A 92 -10.22 -13.96 -6.89
C LYS A 92 -10.70 -15.14 -7.76
N ASP A 93 -11.90 -15.65 -7.51
CA ASP A 93 -12.43 -16.81 -8.23
C ASP A 93 -12.65 -16.48 -9.72
N TYR A 94 -13.16 -15.28 -10.01
CA TYR A 94 -13.29 -14.78 -11.38
C TYR A 94 -11.94 -14.72 -12.11
N ILE A 95 -10.91 -14.20 -11.45
CA ILE A 95 -9.56 -14.12 -12.03
C ILE A 95 -9.02 -15.53 -12.31
N LEU A 96 -9.19 -16.48 -11.40
CA LEU A 96 -8.74 -17.87 -11.59
C LEU A 96 -9.50 -18.55 -12.74
N ASP A 97 -10.82 -18.37 -12.83
CA ASP A 97 -11.65 -18.90 -13.93
C ASP A 97 -11.17 -18.36 -15.30
N ILE A 98 -10.86 -17.06 -15.36
CA ILE A 98 -10.38 -16.40 -16.59
C ILE A 98 -8.96 -16.86 -16.97
N LEU A 99 -8.07 -17.00 -15.99
CA LEU A 99 -6.72 -17.51 -16.21
C LEU A 99 -6.73 -18.99 -16.61
N ALA A 100 -7.63 -19.80 -16.05
CA ALA A 100 -7.82 -21.19 -16.45
C ALA A 100 -8.27 -21.31 -17.92
N LYS A 101 -9.09 -20.36 -18.40
CA LYS A 101 -9.50 -20.28 -19.81
C LYS A 101 -8.38 -19.81 -20.75
N ASN A 102 -7.44 -18.99 -20.26
CA ASN A 102 -6.39 -18.37 -21.08
C ASN A 102 -5.00 -18.83 -20.67
N LYS A 103 -4.53 -19.93 -21.26
CA LYS A 103 -3.19 -20.51 -21.00
C LYS A 103 -2.02 -19.59 -21.35
N LYS A 104 -2.22 -18.58 -22.21
CA LYS A 104 -1.17 -17.62 -22.61
C LYS A 104 -0.92 -16.54 -21.56
N GLY A 105 -1.78 -16.46 -20.55
CA GLY A 105 -1.83 -15.35 -19.62
C GLY A 105 -2.44 -14.10 -20.22
N LEU A 106 -2.83 -13.17 -19.35
CA LEU A 106 -3.45 -11.90 -19.71
C LEU A 106 -2.72 -10.75 -19.04
N ASP A 107 -2.65 -9.61 -19.71
CA ASP A 107 -2.20 -8.37 -19.08
C ASP A 107 -3.28 -7.79 -18.15
N LEU A 108 -2.88 -6.88 -17.28
CA LEU A 108 -3.76 -6.26 -16.28
C LEU A 108 -4.98 -5.56 -16.90
N ASN A 109 -4.79 -4.87 -18.04
CA ASN A 109 -5.90 -4.18 -18.71
C ASN A 109 -6.88 -5.18 -19.35
N GLU A 110 -6.36 -6.20 -20.03
CA GLU A 110 -7.18 -7.24 -20.67
C GLU A 110 -7.95 -8.05 -19.61
N MET A 111 -7.33 -8.29 -18.45
CA MET A 111 -7.96 -8.96 -17.33
C MET A 111 -9.11 -8.13 -16.74
N MET A 112 -8.97 -6.81 -16.69
CA MET A 112 -10.03 -5.92 -16.23
C MET A 112 -11.27 -6.06 -17.13
N ASP A 113 -11.06 -6.05 -18.45
CA ASP A 113 -12.14 -6.18 -19.44
C ASP A 113 -12.77 -7.57 -19.39
N ALA A 114 -11.94 -8.62 -19.27
CA ALA A 114 -12.42 -10.00 -19.14
C ALA A 114 -13.27 -10.20 -17.88
N VAL A 115 -12.85 -9.65 -16.74
CA VAL A 115 -13.58 -9.75 -15.47
C VAL A 115 -14.92 -9.01 -15.54
N GLN A 116 -14.98 -7.84 -16.17
CA GLN A 116 -16.23 -7.13 -16.39
C GLN A 116 -17.14 -7.88 -17.38
N LYS A 117 -16.57 -8.46 -18.44
CA LYS A 117 -17.29 -9.25 -19.45
C LYS A 117 -17.91 -10.53 -18.86
N GLU A 118 -17.25 -11.18 -17.90
CA GLU A 118 -17.82 -12.29 -17.13
C GLU A 118 -18.90 -11.87 -16.12
N GLY A 119 -19.13 -10.56 -15.97
CA GLY A 119 -20.23 -10.01 -15.20
C GLY A 119 -19.86 -9.56 -13.79
N TYR A 120 -18.58 -9.40 -13.47
CA TYR A 120 -18.17 -8.80 -12.20
C TYR A 120 -18.54 -7.31 -12.19
N LYS A 121 -19.41 -6.91 -11.26
CA LYS A 121 -19.87 -5.52 -11.15
C LYS A 121 -18.99 -4.78 -10.16
N SER A 122 -18.24 -3.79 -10.64
CA SER A 122 -17.54 -2.82 -9.80
C SER A 122 -18.11 -1.41 -10.01
N LYS A 123 -18.16 -0.63 -8.93
CA LYS A 123 -18.50 0.81 -8.95
C LYS A 123 -17.29 1.68 -8.57
N SER A 124 -16.12 1.08 -8.35
CA SER A 124 -14.91 1.82 -7.97
C SER A 124 -14.28 2.44 -9.21
N ALA A 125 -13.89 3.72 -9.12
CA ALA A 125 -13.03 4.35 -10.12
C ALA A 125 -11.67 3.62 -10.22
N ASP A 126 -11.12 3.19 -9.09
CA ASP A 126 -9.80 2.55 -9.00
C ASP A 126 -9.86 1.03 -9.13
N PHE A 127 -10.74 0.50 -9.97
CA PHE A 127 -10.90 -0.95 -10.10
C PHE A 127 -9.60 -1.64 -10.52
N LYS A 128 -8.79 -0.99 -11.37
CA LYS A 128 -7.46 -1.46 -11.78
C LYS A 128 -6.52 -1.68 -10.60
N THR A 129 -6.52 -0.78 -9.62
CA THR A 129 -5.70 -0.89 -8.40
C THR A 129 -6.16 -2.05 -7.53
N VAL A 130 -7.48 -2.23 -7.40
CA VAL A 130 -8.04 -3.37 -6.67
C VAL A 130 -7.64 -4.68 -7.35
N LEU A 131 -7.74 -4.76 -8.68
CA LEU A 131 -7.35 -5.92 -9.47
C LEU A 131 -5.86 -6.25 -9.26
N TYR A 132 -5.00 -5.23 -9.34
CA TYR A 132 -3.57 -5.36 -9.11
C TYR A 132 -3.25 -5.88 -7.71
N GLN A 133 -3.91 -5.35 -6.67
CA GLN A 133 -3.73 -5.83 -5.30
C GLN A 133 -4.13 -7.31 -5.18
N THR A 134 -5.27 -7.71 -5.74
CA THR A 134 -5.66 -9.13 -5.75
C THR A 134 -4.63 -10.00 -6.47
N LEU A 135 -4.14 -9.59 -7.65
CA LEU A 135 -3.12 -10.33 -8.39
C LEU A 135 -1.81 -10.43 -7.62
N TYR A 136 -1.38 -9.35 -6.96
CA TYR A 136 -0.19 -9.37 -6.12
C TYR A 136 -0.33 -10.36 -4.95
N HIS A 137 -1.50 -10.39 -4.29
CA HIS A 137 -1.78 -11.36 -3.23
C HIS A 137 -1.82 -12.79 -3.74
N LEU A 138 -2.36 -13.03 -4.95
CA LEU A 138 -2.36 -14.35 -5.59
C LEU A 138 -0.96 -14.81 -5.98
N LYS A 139 -0.13 -13.90 -6.51
CA LYS A 139 1.28 -14.16 -6.82
C LYS A 139 2.04 -14.51 -5.55
N ARG A 140 1.84 -13.75 -4.47
CA ARG A 140 2.45 -14.04 -3.16
C ARG A 140 1.97 -15.37 -2.57
N GLY A 141 0.72 -15.75 -2.85
CA GLY A 141 0.15 -17.05 -2.49
C GLY A 141 0.63 -18.22 -3.36
N GLY A 142 1.35 -17.94 -4.45
CA GLY A 142 1.89 -18.96 -5.37
C GLY A 142 0.87 -19.57 -6.33
N GLU A 143 -0.32 -18.97 -6.46
CA GLU A 143 -1.39 -19.46 -7.34
C GLU A 143 -1.22 -18.99 -8.80
N ILE A 144 -0.49 -17.89 -9.00
CA ILE A 144 -0.21 -17.32 -10.31
C ILE A 144 1.25 -16.88 -10.41
N ASP A 145 1.79 -16.96 -11.61
CA ASP A 145 3.09 -16.39 -11.96
C ASP A 145 2.92 -15.21 -12.91
N ARG A 146 3.84 -14.25 -12.83
CA ARG A 146 3.89 -13.10 -13.73
C ARG A 146 5.11 -13.25 -14.63
N ASN A 147 4.89 -13.17 -15.93
CA ASN A 147 5.98 -13.12 -16.89
C ASN A 147 6.54 -11.69 -16.94
N ASP A 148 7.78 -11.51 -16.50
CA ASP A 148 8.41 -10.18 -16.42
C ASP A 148 8.63 -9.54 -17.79
N LYS A 149 8.64 -10.32 -18.88
CA LYS A 149 8.85 -9.82 -20.25
C LYS A 149 7.58 -9.29 -20.91
N THR A 150 6.45 -9.96 -20.69
CA THR A 150 5.17 -9.61 -21.30
C THR A 150 4.22 -8.90 -20.33
N GLY A 151 4.56 -8.85 -19.04
CA GLY A 151 3.68 -8.32 -17.99
C GLY A 151 2.48 -9.21 -17.67
N ALA A 152 2.28 -10.30 -18.44
CA ALA A 152 1.12 -11.17 -18.36
C ALA A 152 1.14 -12.06 -17.11
N TYR A 153 -0.04 -12.28 -16.55
CA TYR A 153 -0.26 -13.20 -15.44
C TYR A 153 -0.72 -14.55 -15.99
N VAL A 154 -0.08 -15.63 -15.57
CA VAL A 154 -0.38 -17.01 -15.96
C VAL A 154 -0.68 -17.81 -14.70
N LEU A 155 -1.59 -18.79 -14.81
CA LEU A 155 -1.77 -19.78 -13.75
C LEU A 155 -0.49 -20.60 -13.61
N LYS A 156 -0.09 -20.87 -12.37
CA LYS A 156 1.06 -21.75 -12.10
C LYS A 156 0.71 -23.23 -12.32
#